data_AF-A0A1T5CYW0-F1
#
_entry.id   AF-A0A1T5CYW0-F1
#
_cell.length_a   1.000
_cell.length_b   1.000
_cell.length_c   1.000
_cell.angle_alpha   90.00
_cell.angle_beta   90.00
_cell.angle_gamma   90.00
#
_symmetry.space_group_name_H-M   'P 1'
#
loop_
_entity.id
_entity.type
_entity.pdbx_description
1 polymer ?
#
loop_
_entity_poly.entity_id
_entity_poly.type
_entity_poly.pdbx_seq_one_letter_code
_entity_poly.pdbx_strand_id
1 'polypeptide(L)'
;MRFIRELYCGETAQKKARKIRRKLLSGAGMLNVYCIAVPQAGNDLLEIYHSSMMQQAFLRKNILIAGIACGYNEAVKVVQRILEDTIAETGGMDVRKFLEGKQRKYILIDHTIKVEGTAETQEGDQEE
;
A
#
# COMPACT_ATOMS: atom_id res chain seq x y z
N MET A 1 -11.08 0.69 -8.42
CA MET A 1 -10.46 1.32 -7.22
C MET A 1 -9.99 0.23 -6.30
N ARG A 2 -8.74 0.29 -5.88
CA ARG A 2 -8.15 -0.66 -4.92
C ARG A 2 -7.56 0.12 -3.75
N PHE A 3 -7.39 -0.56 -2.63
CA PHE A 3 -6.70 -0.03 -1.45
C PHE A 3 -5.49 -0.93 -1.21
N ILE A 4 -4.40 -0.34 -0.75
CA ILE A 4 -3.30 -1.14 -0.20
C ILE A 4 -3.80 -1.91 1.04
N ARG A 5 -3.20 -3.07 1.32
CA ARG A 5 -3.50 -3.90 2.50
C ARG A 5 -3.38 -3.11 3.82
N GLU A 6 -2.22 -2.50 4.04
CA GLU A 6 -1.95 -1.65 5.21
C GLU A 6 -2.29 -0.18 4.90
N LEU A 7 -3.58 0.14 4.88
CA LEU A 7 -4.04 1.48 4.53
C LEU A 7 -3.58 2.54 5.55
N TYR A 8 -2.83 3.54 5.10
CA TYR A 8 -2.47 4.67 5.94
C TYR A 8 -3.70 5.52 6.25
N CYS A 9 -4.02 5.66 7.53
CA CYS A 9 -5.14 6.47 7.99
C CYS A 9 -4.63 7.67 8.76
N GLY A 10 -5.13 8.86 8.43
CA GLY A 10 -4.99 10.00 9.33
C GLY A 10 -5.73 9.75 10.66
N GLU A 11 -5.34 10.47 11.70
CA GLU A 11 -5.88 10.36 13.07
C GLU A 11 -7.42 10.42 13.14
N THR A 12 -8.03 11.36 12.42
CA THR A 12 -9.49 11.53 12.35
C THR A 12 -10.12 10.53 11.41
N ALA A 13 -9.46 10.24 10.28
CA ALA A 13 -9.94 9.27 9.31
C ALA A 13 -10.01 7.85 9.88
N GLN A 14 -9.05 7.47 10.73
CA GLN A 14 -8.94 6.14 11.33
C GLN A 14 -10.22 5.75 12.08
N LYS A 15 -10.78 6.69 12.86
CA LYS A 15 -12.04 6.50 13.63
C LYS A 15 -13.24 6.12 12.76
N LYS A 16 -13.21 6.44 11.46
CA LYS A 16 -14.31 6.17 10.51
C LYS A 16 -13.83 5.50 9.22
N ALA A 17 -12.67 4.84 9.24
CA ALA A 17 -12.02 4.27 8.06
C ALA A 17 -12.93 3.31 7.29
N ARG A 18 -13.65 2.43 7.99
CA ARG A 18 -14.63 1.50 7.39
C ARG A 18 -15.73 2.22 6.61
N LYS A 19 -16.27 3.30 7.19
CA LYS A 19 -17.34 4.12 6.56
C LYS A 19 -16.80 4.86 5.34
N ILE A 20 -15.62 5.46 5.44
CA ILE A 20 -14.95 6.16 4.34
C ILE A 20 -14.72 5.18 3.19
N ARG A 21 -14.08 4.03 3.45
CA ARG A 21 -13.77 3.02 2.43
C ARG A 21 -15.03 2.55 1.70
N ARG A 22 -16.11 2.26 2.43
CA ARG A 22 -17.39 1.88 1.83
C ARG A 22 -17.92 2.97 0.89
N LYS A 23 -17.89 4.24 1.32
CA LYS A 23 -18.37 5.38 0.51
C LYS A 23 -17.51 5.62 -0.73
N LEU A 24 -16.19 5.47 -0.63
CA LEU A 24 -15.29 5.53 -1.78
C LEU A 24 -15.58 4.42 -2.80
N LEU A 25 -15.77 3.19 -2.32
CA LEU A 25 -16.12 2.04 -3.16
C LEU A 25 -17.48 2.21 -3.84
N SER A 26 -18.46 2.81 -3.17
CA SER A 26 -19.78 3.08 -3.75
C SER A 26 -19.84 4.37 -4.58
N GLY A 27 -18.79 5.20 -4.59
CA GLY A 27 -18.81 6.52 -5.24
C GLY A 27 -19.69 7.55 -4.52
N ALA A 28 -20.02 7.32 -3.25
CA ALA A 28 -20.85 8.23 -2.47
C ALA A 28 -20.06 9.47 -2.04
N GLY A 29 -20.62 10.65 -2.28
CA GLY A 29 -20.01 11.93 -1.92
C GLY A 29 -19.71 12.05 -0.42
N MET A 30 -18.58 12.68 -0.11
CA MET A 30 -18.16 13.01 1.25
C MET A 30 -17.58 14.41 1.27
N LEU A 31 -17.87 15.15 2.35
CA LEU A 31 -17.26 16.43 2.60
C LEU A 31 -15.96 16.23 3.38
N ASN A 32 -14.95 17.01 3.02
CA ASN A 32 -13.71 17.10 3.78
C ASN A 32 -12.98 15.75 3.95
N VAL A 33 -13.03 14.89 2.93
CA VAL A 33 -12.30 13.61 2.90
C VAL A 33 -11.35 13.63 1.72
N TYR A 34 -10.12 13.24 1.97
CA TYR A 34 -9.04 13.19 0.99
C TYR A 34 -8.48 11.78 0.89
N CYS A 35 -8.03 11.43 -0.31
CA CYS A 35 -7.43 10.15 -0.64
C CYS A 35 -5.99 10.40 -1.08
N ILE A 36 -5.06 9.63 -0.54
CA ILE A 36 -3.67 9.60 -0.96
C ILE A 36 -3.54 8.41 -1.90
N ALA A 37 -3.16 8.66 -3.14
CA ALA A 37 -3.11 7.66 -4.21
C ALA A 37 -1.68 7.48 -4.73
N VAL A 38 -1.39 6.26 -5.15
CA VAL A 38 -0.20 5.98 -5.95
C VAL A 38 -0.49 6.47 -7.38
N PRO A 39 0.37 7.33 -7.97
CA PRO A 39 0.15 7.85 -9.32
C PRO A 39 0.01 6.72 -10.34
N GLN A 40 -0.81 6.90 -11.37
CA GLN A 40 -0.94 5.89 -12.44
C GLN A 40 0.17 5.99 -13.48
N ALA A 41 0.70 7.20 -13.70
CA ALA A 41 1.75 7.51 -14.64
C ALA A 41 2.62 8.64 -14.09
N GLY A 42 3.80 8.84 -14.69
CA GLY A 42 4.75 9.87 -14.27
C GLY A 42 5.66 9.45 -13.12
N ASN A 43 6.43 10.42 -12.63
CA ASN A 43 7.48 10.23 -11.62
C ASN A 43 7.08 10.80 -10.24
N ASP A 44 5.83 11.23 -10.07
CA ASP A 44 5.34 11.72 -8.80
C ASP A 44 5.36 10.59 -7.75
N LEU A 45 5.60 10.97 -6.49
CA LEU A 45 5.65 10.02 -5.38
C LEU A 45 4.24 9.56 -4.98
N LEU A 46 3.34 10.54 -4.77
CA LEU A 46 1.97 10.35 -4.30
C LEU A 46 1.08 11.51 -4.81
N GLU A 47 -0.20 11.22 -5.02
CA GLU A 47 -1.21 12.21 -5.39
C GLU A 47 -2.24 12.37 -4.26
N ILE A 48 -2.62 13.61 -3.93
CA ILE A 48 -3.70 13.90 -2.98
C ILE A 48 -4.95 14.31 -3.76
N TYR A 49 -6.02 13.55 -3.61
CA TYR A 49 -7.32 13.85 -4.23
C TYR A 49 -8.37 14.15 -3.18
N HIS A 50 -9.20 15.17 -3.41
CA HIS A 50 -10.47 15.28 -2.70
C HIS A 50 -11.39 14.12 -3.10
N SER A 51 -12.14 13.57 -2.15
CA SER A 51 -12.99 12.39 -2.36
C SER A 51 -14.09 12.57 -3.42
N SER A 52 -14.49 13.81 -3.72
CA SER A 52 -15.42 14.10 -4.83
C SER A 52 -14.87 13.68 -6.19
N MET A 53 -13.55 13.68 -6.39
CA MET A 53 -12.91 13.20 -7.62
C MET A 53 -13.19 11.71 -7.85
N MET A 54 -13.44 10.96 -6.77
CA MET A 54 -13.80 9.53 -6.84
C MET A 54 -15.22 9.30 -7.34
N GLN A 55 -15.97 10.34 -7.73
CA GLN A 55 -17.24 10.19 -8.44
C GLN A 55 -17.02 10.03 -9.96
N GLN A 56 -15.86 10.44 -10.47
CA GLN A 56 -15.52 10.33 -11.88
C GLN A 56 -15.13 8.89 -12.23
N ALA A 57 -15.89 8.24 -13.11
CA ALA A 57 -15.70 6.83 -13.44
C ALA A 57 -14.30 6.51 -13.99
N PHE A 58 -13.73 7.42 -14.79
CA PHE A 58 -12.38 7.28 -15.36
C PHE A 58 -11.31 7.13 -14.27
N LEU A 59 -11.29 8.04 -13.30
CA LEU A 59 -10.31 8.01 -12.20
C LEU A 59 -10.49 6.78 -11.31
N ARG A 60 -11.74 6.37 -11.05
CA ARG A 60 -12.05 5.22 -10.18
C ARG A 60 -11.52 3.88 -10.69
N LYS A 61 -11.42 3.66 -12.01
CA LYS A 61 -11.13 2.32 -12.55
C LYS A 61 -9.77 1.81 -12.07
N ASN A 62 -8.73 2.62 -12.20
CA ASN A 62 -7.33 2.17 -12.04
C ASN A 62 -6.58 2.80 -10.86
N ILE A 63 -7.25 3.55 -9.98
CA ILE A 63 -6.59 4.17 -8.83
C ILE A 63 -6.30 3.16 -7.70
N LEU A 64 -5.09 3.26 -7.13
CA LEU A 64 -4.66 2.56 -5.92
C LEU A 64 -4.52 3.57 -4.78
N ILE A 65 -5.35 3.40 -3.74
CA ILE A 65 -5.37 4.27 -2.56
C ILE A 65 -4.38 3.73 -1.53
N ALA A 66 -3.36 4.54 -1.24
CA ALA A 66 -2.35 4.30 -0.21
C ALA A 66 -2.79 4.83 1.16
N GLY A 67 -3.63 5.88 1.19
CA GLY A 67 -4.13 6.42 2.45
C GLY A 67 -5.41 7.24 2.35
N ILE A 68 -6.00 7.51 3.51
CA ILE A 68 -7.20 8.34 3.68
C ILE A 68 -7.05 9.35 4.82
N ALA A 69 -7.65 10.52 4.65
CA ALA A 69 -7.58 11.62 5.62
C ALA A 69 -8.88 12.44 5.66
N CYS A 70 -9.11 13.17 6.75
CA CYS A 70 -10.22 14.12 6.92
C CYS A 70 -9.69 15.55 7.01
N GLY A 71 -9.67 16.23 5.87
CA GLY A 71 -9.01 17.52 5.74
C GLY A 71 -7.65 17.42 5.07
N TYR A 72 -7.29 18.50 4.39
CA TYR A 72 -6.08 18.55 3.57
C TYR A 72 -4.81 18.46 4.43
N ASN A 73 -4.75 19.17 5.56
CA ASN A 73 -3.60 19.12 6.47
C ASN A 73 -3.33 17.72 7.02
N GLU A 74 -4.40 16.98 7.35
CA GLU A 74 -4.27 15.58 7.76
C GLU A 74 -3.77 14.71 6.60
N ALA A 75 -4.19 15.00 5.36
CA ALA A 75 -3.69 14.29 4.18
C ALA A 75 -2.18 14.52 3.96
N VAL A 76 -1.70 15.76 4.15
CA VAL A 76 -0.27 16.09 4.09
C VAL A 76 0.51 15.31 5.14
N LYS A 77 0.03 15.24 6.38
CA LYS A 77 0.66 14.41 7.43
C LYS A 77 0.67 12.91 7.09
N VAL A 78 -0.36 12.42 6.41
CA VAL A 78 -0.38 11.03 5.93
C VAL A 78 0.70 10.81 4.86
N VAL A 79 0.84 11.73 3.90
CA VAL A 79 1.92 11.68 2.90
C VAL A 79 3.29 11.68 3.58
N GLN A 80 3.52 12.61 4.50
CA GLN A 80 4.78 12.70 5.23
C GLN A 80 5.15 11.36 5.89
N ARG A 81 4.22 10.73 6.61
CA ARG A 81 4.46 9.41 7.23
C ARG A 81 4.77 8.31 6.23
N ILE A 82 4.11 8.30 5.07
CA ILE A 82 4.43 7.31 4.02
C ILE A 82 5.86 7.50 3.53
N LEU A 83 6.31 8.75 3.36
CA LEU A 83 7.68 9.05 2.93
C LEU A 83 8.71 8.66 4.00
N GLU A 84 8.44 9.01 5.26
CA GLU A 84 9.29 8.65 6.40
C GLU A 84 9.46 7.12 6.51
N ASP A 85 8.35 6.37 6.44
CA ASP A 85 8.39 4.90 6.45
C ASP A 85 9.15 4.33 5.25
N THR A 86 8.99 4.93 4.07
CA THR A 86 9.70 4.50 2.85
C THR A 86 11.21 4.65 3.02
N ILE A 87 11.66 5.81 3.52
CA ILE A 87 13.08 6.06 3.78
C ILE A 87 13.60 5.11 4.86
N ALA A 88 12.84 4.93 5.95
CA ALA A 88 13.25 4.09 7.06
C ALA A 88 13.42 2.61 6.64
N GLU A 89 12.53 2.07 5.79
CA GLU A 89 12.57 0.66 5.39
C GLU A 89 13.49 0.40 4.19
N THR A 90 13.61 1.36 3.25
CA THR A 90 14.33 1.14 1.99
C THR A 90 15.66 1.88 1.87
N GLY A 91 15.91 2.87 2.73
CA GLY A 91 17.05 3.80 2.61
C GLY A 91 16.94 4.80 1.46
N GLY A 92 15.79 4.85 0.76
CA GLY A 92 15.57 5.73 -0.40
C GLY A 92 14.12 6.20 -0.54
N MET A 93 13.78 6.74 -1.70
CA MET A 93 12.49 7.38 -2.00
C MET A 93 11.64 6.62 -3.03
N ASP A 94 11.86 5.31 -3.19
CA ASP A 94 11.04 4.48 -4.08
C ASP A 94 9.72 4.07 -3.40
N VAL A 95 8.83 5.04 -3.25
CA VAL A 95 7.53 4.91 -2.55
C VAL A 95 6.64 3.87 -3.22
N ARG A 96 6.66 3.79 -4.56
CA ARG A 96 5.86 2.79 -5.29
C ARG A 96 6.29 1.39 -4.92
N LYS A 97 7.59 1.09 -5.05
CA LYS A 97 8.12 -0.24 -4.76
C LYS A 97 7.92 -0.61 -3.30
N PHE A 98 8.08 0.33 -2.38
CA PHE A 98 7.78 0.15 -0.96
C PHE A 98 6.32 -0.26 -0.71
N LEU A 99 5.36 0.51 -1.23
CA LEU A 99 3.93 0.26 -1.04
C LEU A 99 3.48 -1.06 -1.71
N GLU A 100 4.05 -1.40 -2.87
CA GLU A 100 3.83 -2.68 -3.56
C GLU A 100 4.43 -3.87 -2.79
N GLY A 101 5.63 -3.71 -2.21
CA GLY A 101 6.29 -4.71 -1.37
C GLY A 101 5.46 -5.08 -0.15
N LYS A 102 4.84 -4.08 0.52
CA LYS A 102 3.87 -4.31 1.61
C LYS A 102 2.64 -5.10 1.18
N GLN A 103 2.29 -5.12 -0.11
CA GLN A 103 1.21 -5.99 -0.61
C GLN A 103 1.63 -7.46 -0.69
N ARG A 104 2.94 -7.73 -0.86
CA ARG A 104 3.48 -9.07 -1.15
C ARG A 104 4.06 -9.79 0.07
N LYS A 105 4.50 -9.07 1.11
CA LYS A 105 5.17 -9.65 2.30
C LYS A 105 4.41 -10.83 2.95
N TYR A 106 3.09 -10.87 2.84
CA TYR A 106 2.26 -11.97 3.39
C TYR A 106 1.80 -13.02 2.36
N ILE A 107 2.07 -12.84 1.06
CA ILE A 107 1.77 -13.88 0.05
C ILE A 107 2.84 -14.99 0.09
N LEU A 108 4.06 -14.65 0.49
CA LEU A 108 5.20 -15.57 0.54
C LEU A 108 5.23 -16.48 1.78
N ILE A 109 4.35 -16.28 2.75
CA ILE A 109 4.31 -17.09 4.00
C ILE A 109 3.43 -18.35 3.81
N ASP A 110 2.44 -18.31 2.90
CA ASP A 110 1.54 -19.44 2.60
C ASP A 110 2.01 -20.31 1.42
N HIS A 111 3.18 -20.04 0.85
CA HIS A 111 3.87 -20.96 -0.06
C HIS A 111 5.14 -21.45 0.60
N THR A 112 4.97 -22.25 1.67
CA THR A 112 6.00 -23.23 2.02
C THR A 112 6.12 -24.17 0.83
N ILE A 113 7.12 -23.94 -0.02
CA ILE A 113 7.59 -24.96 -0.95
C ILE A 113 8.05 -26.11 -0.05
N LYS A 114 7.28 -27.20 -0.02
CA LYS A 114 7.79 -28.47 0.49
C LYS A 114 8.93 -28.87 -0.44
N VAL A 115 10.15 -28.68 0.04
CA VAL A 115 11.27 -29.48 -0.44
C VAL A 115 11.07 -30.88 0.15
N GLU A 116 10.33 -31.71 -0.57
CA GLU A 116 10.41 -33.17 -0.38
C GLU A 116 11.81 -33.59 -0.84
N GLY A 117 12.63 -33.98 0.13
CA GLY A 117 14.00 -34.38 -0.12
C GLY A 117 14.11 -35.80 -0.67
N THR A 118 15.33 -36.15 -1.07
CA THR A 118 15.93 -37.45 -0.78
C THR A 118 17.43 -37.26 -0.65
N ALA A 119 17.93 -37.62 0.52
CA ALA A 119 19.32 -37.84 0.82
C ALA A 119 19.86 -39.04 0.05
N GLU A 120 21.16 -39.08 -0.20
CA GLU A 120 21.97 -40.27 0.11
C GLU A 120 23.45 -39.88 0.22
N THR A 121 23.98 -40.16 1.39
CA THR A 121 25.38 -40.17 1.81
C THR A 121 26.12 -41.33 1.14
N GLN A 122 27.37 -41.14 0.73
CA GLN A 122 28.41 -42.16 0.96
C GLN A 122 29.68 -41.50 1.49
N GLU A 123 30.05 -41.98 2.66
CA GLU A 123 31.30 -41.76 3.41
C GLU A 123 32.47 -42.54 2.81
N GLY A 124 33.68 -42.08 3.15
CA GLY A 124 34.91 -42.86 3.26
C GLY A 124 35.81 -42.82 2.02
N ASP A 125 37.13 -42.81 2.09
CA ASP A 125 38.12 -42.61 3.17
C ASP A 125 39.49 -42.48 2.45
N GLN A 126 40.37 -41.64 3.02
CA GLN A 126 41.85 -41.66 3.11
C GLN A 126 42.81 -42.24 2.03
N GLU A 127 44.02 -41.64 2.05
CA GLU A 127 45.34 -42.05 1.50
C GLU A 127 45.50 -42.00 -0.03
N GLU A 128 46.45 -41.27 -0.63
CA GLU A 128 47.91 -41.15 -0.39
C GLU A 128 48.45 -39.74 -0.74
#